data_AF-A0A974ALH5-F1
#
_entry.id   AF-A0A974ALH5-F1
#
_cell.length_a   1.000
_cell.length_b   1.000
_cell.length_c   1.000
_cell.angle_alpha   90.00
_cell.angle_beta   90.00
_cell.angle_gamma   90.00
#
_symmetry.space_group_name_H-M   'P 1'
#
loop_
_entity.id
_entity.type
_entity.pdbx_description
1 polymer ?
#
loop_
_entity_poly.entity_id
_entity_poly.type
_entity_poly.pdbx_seq_one_letter_code
_entity_poly.pdbx_strand_id
1 'polypeptide(L)' 'LWACLLFGFLDAAAIRMQGVPLPVVGEVPVQFIQALPYVLTVVLLAGFIGKAVAPKASGKPYVKER' A
#
# COMPACT_ATOMS: atom_id res chain seq x y z
N LEU A 1 -3.30 15.61 -6.94
CA LEU A 1 -4.28 15.30 -8.01
C LEU A 1 -4.00 13.95 -8.66
N TRP A 2 -2.81 13.70 -9.22
CA TRP A 2 -2.47 12.41 -9.85
C TRP A 2 -2.64 11.16 -8.95
N ALA A 3 -2.30 11.25 -7.66
CA ALA A 3 -2.51 10.16 -6.71
C ALA A 3 -3.99 9.78 -6.54
N CYS A 4 -4.89 10.78 -6.50
CA CYS A 4 -6.33 10.55 -6.39
C CYS A 4 -6.90 9.88 -7.64
N LEU A 5 -6.42 10.28 -8.83
CA LEU A 5 -6.81 9.65 -10.10
C LEU A 5 -6.34 8.20 -10.18
N LEU A 6 -5.10 7.91 -9.77
CA LEU A 6 -4.55 6.56 -9.71
C LEU A 6 -5.36 5.67 -8.75
N PHE A 7 -5.67 6.18 -7.57
CA PHE A 7 -6.40 5.43 -6.55
C PHE A 7 -7.84 5.12 -6.98
N GLY A 8 -8.56 6.11 -7.53
CA GLY A 8 -9.91 5.90 -8.07
C GLY A 8 -9.95 4.98 -9.30
N PHE A 9 -8.92 5.02 -10.15
CA PHE A 9 -8.78 4.07 -11.28
C PHE A 9 -8.61 2.63 -10.81
N LEU A 10 -7.75 2.40 -9.81
CA LEU A 10 -7.54 1.07 -9.23
C LEU A 10 -8.79 0.52 -8.56
N ASP A 11 -9.56 1.39 -7.89
CA ASP A 11 -10.82 1.01 -7.26
C ASP A 11 -11.88 0.63 -8.30
N ALA A 12 -12.01 1.40 -9.37
CA ALA A 12 -12.88 1.06 -10.50
C ALA A 12 -12.45 -0.26 -11.20
N ALA A 13 -11.14 -0.48 -11.36
CA ALA A 13 -10.60 -1.71 -11.91
C ALA A 13 -10.86 -2.90 -10.98
N ALA A 14 -10.73 -2.71 -9.66
CA ALA A 14 -11.07 -3.71 -8.66
C ALA A 14 -12.55 -4.10 -8.77
N ILE A 15 -13.46 -3.14 -8.78
CA ILE A 15 -14.91 -3.38 -8.96
C ILE A 15 -15.21 -4.10 -10.28
N ARG A 16 -14.53 -3.75 -11.38
CA ARG A 16 -14.71 -4.40 -12.68
C ARG A 16 -14.27 -5.87 -12.69
N MET A 17 -13.25 -6.21 -11.91
CA MET A 17 -12.71 -7.56 -11.79
C MET A 17 -13.46 -8.41 -10.76
N GLN A 18 -14.29 -7.82 -9.90
CA GLN A 18 -15.17 -8.56 -8.99
C GLN A 18 -16.16 -9.42 -9.79
N GLY A 19 -16.11 -10.75 -9.58
CA GLY A 19 -17.03 -11.70 -10.22
C GLY A 19 -16.69 -12.03 -11.68
N VAL A 20 -15.57 -11.53 -12.24
CA VAL A 20 -15.06 -12.01 -13.53
C VAL A 20 -14.19 -13.23 -13.26
N PRO A 21 -14.55 -14.43 -13.75
CA PRO A 21 -13.69 -15.60 -13.61
C PRO A 21 -12.40 -15.36 -14.39
N LEU A 22 -11.28 -15.24 -13.68
CA LEU A 22 -9.99 -15.10 -14.34
C LEU A 22 -9.56 -16.47 -14.87
N PRO A 23 -9.19 -16.59 -16.16
CA PRO A 23 -8.93 -17.86 -16.84
C PRO A 23 -7.73 -18.65 -16.30
N VAL A 24 -7.01 -18.13 -15.30
CA VAL A 24 -5.79 -18.74 -14.73
C VAL A 24 -5.93 -19.11 -13.24
N VAL A 25 -6.90 -18.56 -12.49
CA VAL A 25 -6.96 -18.68 -11.02
C VAL A 25 -8.36 -19.06 -10.48
N GLY A 26 -9.42 -18.97 -11.29
CA GLY A 26 -10.80 -19.22 -10.85
C GLY A 26 -11.48 -17.95 -10.31
N GLU A 27 -12.49 -18.10 -9.45
CA GLU A 27 -13.13 -16.97 -8.75
C GLU A 27 -12.15 -16.39 -7.71
N VAL A 28 -11.59 -15.21 -8.01
CA VAL A 28 -10.75 -14.51 -7.05
C VAL A 28 -11.64 -13.97 -5.92
N PRO A 29 -11.31 -14.24 -4.64
CA PRO A 29 -12.09 -13.74 -3.52
C PRO A 29 -12.17 -12.22 -3.54
N VAL A 30 -13.36 -11.69 -3.30
CA VAL A 30 -13.62 -10.25 -3.31
C VAL A 30 -12.69 -9.50 -2.35
N GLN A 31 -12.25 -10.13 -1.26
CA GLN A 31 -11.31 -9.56 -0.29
C GLN A 31 -9.92 -9.26 -0.89
N PHE A 32 -9.42 -10.08 -1.83
CA PHE A 32 -8.14 -9.84 -2.49
C PHE A 32 -8.24 -8.66 -3.47
N ILE A 33 -9.36 -8.56 -4.16
CA ILE A 33 -9.62 -7.48 -5.11
C ILE A 33 -9.80 -6.15 -4.39
N GLN A 34 -10.48 -6.14 -3.24
CA GLN A 34 -10.59 -4.95 -2.39
C GLN A 34 -9.27 -4.53 -1.72
N ALA A 35 -8.30 -5.45 -1.62
CA ALA A 35 -6.98 -5.15 -1.08
C ALA A 35 -6.03 -4.44 -2.07
N LEU A 36 -6.34 -4.44 -3.39
CA LEU A 36 -5.51 -3.81 -4.43
C LEU A 36 -5.06 -2.38 -4.12
N PRO A 37 -5.95 -1.47 -3.67
CA PRO A 37 -5.56 -0.10 -3.36
C PRO A 37 -4.54 -0.03 -2.21
N TYR A 38 -4.67 -0.91 -1.20
CA TYR A 38 -3.76 -0.99 -0.07
C TYR A 38 -2.43 -1.66 -0.43
N VAL A 39 -2.44 -2.69 -1.27
CA VAL A 39 -1.20 -3.31 -1.76
C VAL A 39 -0.39 -2.29 -2.55
N LEU A 40 -1.06 -1.48 -3.38
CA LEU A 40 -0.40 -0.39 -4.09
C LEU A 40 0.24 0.62 -3.15
N THR A 41 -0.44 1.04 -2.06
CA THR A 41 0.19 1.96 -1.08
C THR A 41 1.39 1.32 -0.41
N VAL A 42 1.32 0.05 -0.02
CA VAL A 42 2.46 -0.66 0.57
C VAL A 42 3.63 -0.73 -0.42
N VAL A 43 3.39 -1.04 -1.69
CA VAL A 43 4.44 -1.06 -2.73
C VAL A 43 5.02 0.32 -2.95
N LEU A 44 4.19 1.38 -2.93
CA LEU A 44 4.65 2.77 -3.03
C LEU A 44 5.51 3.15 -1.84
N LEU A 45 5.07 2.86 -0.61
CA LEU A 45 5.83 3.16 0.60
C LEU A 45 7.15 2.36 0.61
N ALA A 46 7.09 1.06 0.38
CA ALA A 46 8.28 0.19 0.35
C ALA A 46 9.24 0.54 -0.79
N GLY A 47 8.73 0.91 -1.96
CA GLY A 47 9.50 1.22 -3.16
C GLY A 47 10.08 2.64 -3.17
N PHE A 48 9.35 3.65 -2.69
CA PHE A 48 9.75 5.06 -2.78
C PHE A 48 10.28 5.64 -1.45
N ILE A 49 9.81 5.20 -0.28
CA ILE A 49 10.26 5.74 1.01
C ILE A 49 11.61 5.13 1.45
N GLY A 50 12.02 4.01 0.85
CA GLY A 50 13.34 3.44 1.03
C GLY A 50 13.57 2.83 2.42
N LYS A 51 14.84 2.72 2.84
CA LYS A 51 15.22 2.08 4.11
C LYS A 51 14.74 2.90 5.30
N ALA A 52 14.03 2.24 6.23
CA ALA A 52 13.72 2.79 7.53
C ALA A 52 15.03 3.07 8.30
N VAL A 53 15.45 4.34 8.33
CA VAL A 53 16.61 4.78 9.13
C VAL A 53 16.13 4.94 10.57
N ALA A 54 16.68 4.11 11.46
CA ALA A 54 16.42 4.24 12.89
C ALA A 54 16.84 5.65 13.39
N PRO A 55 16.08 6.27 14.30
CA PRO A 55 16.37 7.61 14.77
C PRO A 55 17.72 7.65 15.49
N LYS A 56 18.53 8.68 15.24
CA LYS A 56 19.88 8.87 15.83
C LYS A 56 19.90 8.94 17.37
N ALA A 57 18.73 9.17 17.98
CA ALA A 57 18.53 9.20 19.43
C ALA A 57 18.13 7.83 20.01
N SER A 58 17.92 6.80 19.18
CA SER A 58 17.68 5.44 19.67
C SER A 58 18.91 4.97 20.46
N GLY A 59 18.73 4.73 21.76
CA GLY A 59 19.79 4.30 22.67
C GLY A 59 20.66 5.41 23.26
N LYS A 60 20.38 6.70 22.99
CA LYS A 60 21.09 7.81 23.66
C LYS A 60 20.29 8.30 24.87
N PRO A 61 20.81 8.22 26.10
CA PRO A 61 20.17 8.79 27.28
C PRO A 61 19.94 10.30 27.09
N TYR A 62 18.73 10.76 27.41
CA TYR A 62 18.40 12.18 27.40
C TYR A 62 19.15 12.90 28.53
N VAL A 63 19.93 13.91 28.20
CA VAL A 63 20.64 14.75 29.17
C VAL A 63 19.86 16.06 29.29
N LYS A 64 19.32 16.36 30.48
CA LYS A 64 18.76 17.68 30.76
C LYS A 64 19.89 18.69 30.95
N GLU A 65 19.88 19.77 30.18
CA GLU A 65 20.68 20.97 30.49
C GLU A 65 20.12 21.64 31.74
N ARG A 66 21.03 22.10 32.62
CA ARG A 66 20.71 22.77 33.89
C ARG A 66 20.64 24.28 33.68
#